data_AF-A0A1G4PXF7-F1
#
_entry.id   AF-A0A1G4PXF7-F1
#
_cell.length_a   1.000
_cell.length_b   1.000
_cell.length_c   1.000
_cell.angle_alpha   90.00
_cell.angle_beta   90.00
_cell.angle_gamma   90.00
#
_symmetry.space_group_name_H-M   'P 1'
#
loop_
_entity.id
_entity.type
_entity.pdbx_description
1 polymer ?
#
loop_
_entity_poly.entity_id
_entity_poly.type
_entity_poly.pdbx_seq_one_letter_code
_entity_poly.pdbx_strand_id
1 'polypeptide(L)'
;MNKSLIFILVAFCVFSSFAQASDSKSTFNLGAGEKLLAYETSKKDPIVPFLLNLFLGFGIGSFAQGDILGGSLILGFDAVGIGLILAGAYLDIKTFDDSAKKVPFKWTWGKGMMLVGAVTMAATRLTEIILPFAFANSYNRKLKNSLNIALGGFEPSFDINTGQASALGFELSFKKSY
;
A
#
# COMPACT_ATOMS: atom_id res chain seq x y z
N MET A 1 -24.46 -17.55 -8.77
CA MET A 1 -23.30 -16.71 -8.38
C MET A 1 -23.80 -15.29 -8.16
N ASN A 2 -23.66 -14.74 -6.95
CA ASN A 2 -24.28 -13.47 -6.59
C ASN A 2 -23.57 -12.32 -7.32
N LYS A 3 -24.33 -11.46 -8.01
CA LYS A 3 -23.79 -10.33 -8.82
C LYS A 3 -22.88 -9.40 -7.99
N SER A 4 -23.17 -9.25 -6.71
CA SER A 4 -22.36 -8.46 -5.76
C SER A 4 -20.97 -9.08 -5.51
N LEU A 5 -20.87 -10.41 -5.52
CA LEU A 5 -19.61 -11.12 -5.32
C LEU A 5 -18.70 -10.98 -6.54
N ILE A 6 -19.28 -10.91 -7.74
CA ILE A 6 -18.55 -10.62 -8.99
C ILE A 6 -17.99 -9.20 -8.95
N PHE A 7 -18.75 -8.21 -8.46
CA PHE A 7 -18.29 -6.83 -8.38
C PHE A 7 -17.14 -6.65 -7.38
N ILE A 8 -17.22 -7.32 -6.23
CA ILE A 8 -16.14 -7.35 -5.23
C ILE A 8 -14.90 -8.07 -5.77
N LEU A 9 -15.09 -9.20 -6.47
CA LEU A 9 -13.98 -9.94 -7.08
C LEU A 9 -13.31 -9.14 -8.20
N VAL A 10 -14.09 -8.44 -9.04
CA VAL A 10 -13.57 -7.57 -10.10
C VAL A 10 -12.83 -6.38 -9.51
N ALA A 11 -13.38 -5.73 -8.48
CA ALA A 11 -12.68 -4.66 -7.77
C ALA A 11 -11.34 -5.18 -7.20
N PHE A 12 -11.36 -6.31 -6.51
CA PHE A 12 -10.16 -6.94 -5.93
C PHE A 12 -9.13 -7.37 -7.00
N CYS A 13 -9.57 -7.85 -8.16
CA CYS A 13 -8.72 -8.20 -9.30
C CYS A 13 -8.09 -6.96 -9.96
N VAL A 14 -8.81 -5.84 -10.05
CA VAL A 14 -8.24 -4.58 -10.54
C VAL A 14 -7.13 -4.08 -9.61
N PHE A 15 -7.32 -4.18 -8.28
CA PHE A 15 -6.28 -3.85 -7.32
C PHE A 15 -5.07 -4.81 -7.41
N SER A 16 -5.29 -6.11 -7.64
CA SER A 16 -4.24 -7.14 -7.67
C SER A 16 -3.36 -7.09 -8.94
N SER A 17 -3.95 -6.73 -10.09
CA SER A 17 -3.21 -6.62 -11.36
C SER A 17 -2.27 -5.42 -11.43
N PHE A 18 -2.50 -4.39 -10.61
CA PHE A 18 -1.78 -3.12 -10.70
C PHE A 18 -0.53 -3.01 -9.81
N ALA A 19 -0.35 -3.92 -8.84
CA ALA A 19 0.89 -4.05 -8.07
C ALA A 19 2.10 -4.50 -8.93
N GLN A 20 1.85 -4.86 -10.21
CA GLN A 20 2.85 -5.23 -11.20
C GLN A 20 3.09 -4.09 -12.20
N ALA A 21 3.75 -3.01 -11.79
CA ALA A 21 4.31 -2.07 -12.76
C ALA A 21 5.70 -1.59 -12.33
N SER A 22 6.49 -1.27 -13.34
CA SER A 22 7.88 -0.82 -13.32
C SER A 22 8.89 -1.95 -13.06
N ASP A 23 9.32 -2.54 -14.16
CA ASP A 23 10.52 -3.33 -14.30
C ASP A 23 11.55 -2.43 -15.02
N SER A 24 12.51 -1.88 -14.28
CA SER A 24 13.66 -1.18 -14.86
C SER A 24 14.91 -1.95 -14.46
N LYS A 25 15.38 -2.78 -15.38
CA LYS A 25 16.59 -3.58 -15.24
C LYS A 25 17.82 -2.67 -15.37
N SER A 26 18.24 -2.06 -14.27
CA SER A 26 19.53 -1.38 -14.19
C SER A 26 20.55 -2.34 -13.57
N THR A 27 21.39 -2.93 -14.42
CA THR A 27 22.57 -3.69 -13.98
C THR A 27 23.58 -2.71 -13.38
N PHE A 28 23.50 -2.46 -12.08
CA PHE A 28 24.49 -1.65 -11.38
C PHE A 28 25.77 -2.48 -11.14
N ASN A 29 26.84 -2.10 -11.82
CA ASN A 29 28.19 -2.66 -11.64
C ASN A 29 28.90 -1.96 -10.47
N LEU A 30 28.26 -1.95 -9.29
CA LEU A 30 28.74 -1.33 -8.05
C LEU A 30 29.44 -2.34 -7.13
N GLY A 31 30.42 -1.90 -6.36
CA GLY A 31 31.02 -2.67 -5.27
C GLY A 31 30.01 -2.98 -4.15
N ALA A 32 30.28 -4.02 -3.34
CA ALA A 32 29.34 -4.49 -2.31
C ALA A 32 28.92 -3.40 -1.30
N GLY A 33 29.86 -2.55 -0.87
CA GLY A 33 29.57 -1.42 0.03
C GLY A 33 28.69 -0.35 -0.61
N GLU A 34 28.91 -0.05 -1.90
CA GLU A 34 28.14 0.96 -2.63
C GLU A 34 26.70 0.48 -2.89
N LYS A 35 26.51 -0.82 -3.14
CA LYS A 35 25.18 -1.44 -3.26
C LYS A 35 24.38 -1.33 -1.96
N LEU A 36 25.01 -1.57 -0.82
CA LEU A 36 24.36 -1.47 0.49
C LEU A 36 23.99 -0.01 0.81
N LEU A 37 24.89 0.94 0.53
CA LEU A 37 24.62 2.37 0.68
C LEU A 37 23.45 2.82 -0.21
N ALA A 38 23.41 2.35 -1.47
CA ALA A 38 22.34 2.66 -2.41
C ALA A 38 20.98 2.11 -1.93
N TYR A 39 20.97 0.91 -1.33
CA TYR A 39 19.77 0.34 -0.73
C TYR A 39 19.30 1.13 0.48
N GLU A 40 20.18 1.40 1.46
CA GLU A 40 19.83 2.13 2.68
C GLU A 40 19.33 3.55 2.38
N THR A 41 19.91 4.20 1.37
CA THR A 41 19.49 5.55 0.91
C THR A 41 18.15 5.53 0.18
N SER A 42 17.85 4.46 -0.58
CA SER A 42 16.70 4.43 -1.49
C SER A 42 15.51 3.64 -0.96
N LYS A 43 15.68 2.86 0.12
CA LYS A 43 14.58 2.08 0.71
C LYS A 43 13.43 2.99 1.12
N LYS A 44 12.20 2.49 0.99
CA LYS A 44 11.00 3.19 1.39
C LYS A 44 10.57 2.73 2.78
N ASP A 45 10.32 3.69 3.66
CA ASP A 45 9.70 3.48 4.96
C ASP A 45 8.18 3.69 4.84
N PRO A 46 7.35 2.69 5.15
CA PRO A 46 5.90 2.81 5.07
C PRO A 46 5.27 3.62 6.22
N ILE A 47 5.98 3.90 7.33
CA ILE A 47 5.40 4.49 8.54
C ILE A 47 4.87 5.90 8.28
N VAL A 48 5.68 6.77 7.69
CA VAL A 48 5.27 8.15 7.38
C VAL A 48 4.07 8.16 6.42
N PRO A 49 4.12 7.49 5.26
CA PRO A 49 2.97 7.30 4.36
C PRO A 49 1.71 6.76 5.06
N PHE A 50 1.86 5.77 5.94
CA PHE A 50 0.75 5.22 6.72
C PHE A 50 0.09 6.29 7.60
N LEU A 51 0.88 7.07 8.34
CA LEU A 51 0.34 8.15 9.19
C LEU A 51 -0.36 9.23 8.37
N LEU A 52 0.20 9.59 7.20
CA LEU A 52 -0.44 10.53 6.27
C LEU A 52 -1.81 10.02 5.81
N ASN A 53 -1.91 8.75 5.42
CA ASN A 53 -3.17 8.13 5.03
C ASN A 53 -4.15 8.00 6.21
N LEU A 54 -3.66 7.71 7.42
CA LEU A 54 -4.48 7.56 8.61
C LEU A 54 -5.16 8.86 9.03
N PHE A 55 -4.44 9.99 8.98
CA PHE A 55 -4.94 11.28 9.46
C PHE A 55 -5.54 12.17 8.36
N LEU A 56 -4.95 12.18 7.15
CA LEU A 56 -5.40 13.04 6.05
C LEU A 56 -6.25 12.26 5.04
N GLY A 57 -5.77 11.07 4.66
CA GLY A 57 -6.43 10.23 3.67
C GLY A 57 -6.25 10.68 2.23
N PHE A 58 -7.25 10.36 1.39
CA PHE A 58 -7.29 10.67 -0.04
C PHE A 58 -6.05 10.17 -0.81
N GLY A 59 -5.40 9.11 -0.31
CA GLY A 59 -4.20 8.54 -0.89
C GLY A 59 -2.94 9.41 -0.75
N ILE A 60 -2.97 10.46 0.09
CA ILE A 60 -1.84 11.39 0.28
C ILE A 60 -0.58 10.66 0.72
N GLY A 61 -0.71 9.68 1.61
CA GLY A 61 0.40 8.82 2.03
C GLY A 61 1.01 8.05 0.86
N SER A 62 0.19 7.49 -0.01
CA SER A 62 0.65 6.82 -1.24
C SER A 62 1.40 7.78 -2.16
N PHE A 63 0.90 9.00 -2.37
CA PHE A 63 1.64 10.01 -3.13
C PHE A 63 2.99 10.37 -2.50
N ALA A 64 3.04 10.52 -1.17
CA ALA A 64 4.26 10.87 -0.44
C ALA A 64 5.37 9.81 -0.55
N GLN A 65 5.04 8.52 -0.64
CA GLN A 65 6.03 7.46 -0.88
C GLN A 65 6.39 7.25 -2.36
N GLY A 66 5.69 7.90 -3.29
CA GLY A 66 5.87 7.74 -4.73
C GLY A 66 4.96 6.68 -5.37
N ASP A 67 3.95 6.20 -4.65
CA ASP A 67 2.88 5.34 -5.17
C ASP A 67 1.77 6.18 -5.81
N ILE A 68 2.05 6.73 -7.00
CA ILE A 68 1.12 7.62 -7.71
C ILE A 68 -0.16 6.88 -8.11
N LEU A 69 -0.05 5.62 -8.52
CA LEU A 69 -1.17 4.82 -8.97
C LEU A 69 -2.11 4.47 -7.82
N GLY A 70 -1.55 3.97 -6.71
CA GLY A 70 -2.33 3.71 -5.50
C GLY A 70 -2.98 4.96 -4.94
N GLY A 71 -2.24 6.08 -4.89
CA GLY A 71 -2.76 7.37 -4.46
C GLY A 71 -3.93 7.86 -5.34
N SER A 72 -3.78 7.78 -6.66
CA SER A 72 -4.81 8.25 -7.61
C SER A 72 -6.08 7.39 -7.55
N LEU A 73 -5.95 6.07 -7.35
CA LEU A 73 -7.09 5.18 -7.19
C LEU A 73 -7.88 5.50 -5.94
N ILE A 74 -7.20 5.63 -4.79
CA ILE A 74 -7.86 6.00 -3.53
C ILE A 74 -8.57 7.34 -3.69
N LEU A 75 -7.89 8.35 -4.23
CA LEU A 75 -8.47 9.68 -4.46
C LEU A 75 -9.72 9.60 -5.36
N GLY A 76 -9.66 8.81 -6.42
CA GLY A 76 -10.79 8.61 -7.34
C GLY A 76 -11.98 7.93 -6.66
N PHE A 77 -11.75 6.87 -5.88
CA PHE A 77 -12.81 6.19 -5.15
C PHE A 77 -13.40 7.06 -4.03
N ASP A 78 -12.59 7.84 -3.33
CA ASP A 78 -13.06 8.80 -2.33
C ASP A 78 -13.92 9.89 -2.98
N ALA A 79 -13.50 10.42 -4.13
CA ALA A 79 -14.30 11.40 -4.88
C ALA A 79 -15.66 10.81 -5.32
N VAL A 80 -15.67 9.57 -5.81
CA VAL A 80 -16.91 8.86 -6.18
C VAL A 80 -17.78 8.59 -4.94
N GLY A 81 -17.19 8.16 -3.82
CA GLY A 81 -17.89 7.91 -2.56
C GLY A 81 -18.57 9.15 -2.01
N ILE A 82 -17.84 10.27 -1.95
CA ILE A 82 -18.37 11.58 -1.56
C ILE A 82 -19.47 12.02 -2.53
N GLY A 83 -19.23 11.89 -3.84
CA GLY A 83 -20.22 12.22 -4.86
C GLY A 83 -21.53 11.44 -4.70
N LEU A 84 -21.45 10.14 -4.43
CA LEU A 84 -22.60 9.28 -4.17
C LEU A 84 -23.36 9.67 -2.90
N ILE A 85 -22.65 10.03 -1.82
CA ILE A 85 -23.26 10.51 -0.58
C ILE A 85 -23.99 11.83 -0.81
N LEU A 86 -23.33 12.81 -1.46
CA LEU A 86 -23.92 14.12 -1.73
C LEU A 86 -25.11 14.03 -2.68
N ALA A 87 -24.99 13.27 -3.77
CA ALA A 87 -26.07 13.05 -4.72
C ALA A 87 -27.25 12.31 -4.05
N GLY A 88 -26.96 11.29 -3.23
CA GLY A 88 -27.97 10.56 -2.49
C GLY A 88 -28.71 11.45 -1.47
N ALA A 89 -27.98 12.30 -0.74
CA ALA A 89 -28.55 13.26 0.20
C ALA A 89 -29.43 14.29 -0.52
N TYR A 90 -28.98 14.82 -1.66
CA TYR A 90 -29.76 15.74 -2.48
C TYR A 90 -31.08 15.12 -2.98
N LEU A 91 -31.04 13.86 -3.43
CA LEU A 91 -32.24 13.14 -3.86
C LEU A 91 -33.19 12.85 -2.70
N ASP A 92 -32.67 12.48 -1.52
CA ASP A 92 -33.51 12.25 -0.34
C ASP A 92 -34.22 13.55 0.08
N ILE A 93 -33.49 14.68 0.15
CA ILE A 93 -34.04 16.00 0.48
C ILE A 93 -35.14 16.43 -0.50
N LYS A 94 -34.94 16.25 -1.82
CA LYS A 94 -36.00 16.55 -2.81
C LYS A 94 -37.26 15.70 -2.65
N THR A 95 -37.14 14.53 -2.05
CA THR A 95 -38.27 13.62 -1.81
C THR A 95 -39.01 13.97 -0.51
N PHE A 96 -38.45 14.84 0.33
CA PHE A 96 -39.03 15.24 1.63
C PHE A 96 -40.05 16.39 1.57
N ASP A 97 -40.28 16.99 0.40
CA ASP A 97 -41.16 18.17 0.26
C ASP A 97 -42.67 17.84 0.41
N ASP A 98 -43.06 16.56 0.43
CA ASP A 98 -44.47 16.14 0.38
C ASP A 98 -45.06 15.53 1.67
N SER A 99 -44.34 15.44 2.80
CA SER A 99 -44.94 14.86 4.03
C SER A 99 -44.23 15.22 5.34
N ALA A 100 -44.73 16.26 6.02
CA ALA A 100 -44.40 16.62 7.41
C ALA A 100 -45.03 15.67 8.46
N LYS A 101 -45.01 14.36 8.23
CA LYS A 101 -45.35 13.34 9.25
C LYS A 101 -44.11 12.53 9.57
N LYS A 102 -43.97 12.10 10.84
CA LYS A 102 -42.95 11.15 11.27
C LYS A 102 -43.11 9.85 10.46
N VAL A 103 -42.41 9.74 9.34
CA VAL A 103 -42.41 8.54 8.49
C VAL A 103 -41.37 7.57 9.06
N PRO A 104 -41.71 6.27 9.23
CA PRO A 104 -40.72 5.25 9.54
C PRO A 104 -39.63 5.19 8.45
N PHE A 105 -38.45 4.67 8.79
CA PHE A 105 -37.32 4.53 7.86
C PHE A 105 -37.77 3.82 6.57
N LYS A 106 -37.90 4.59 5.48
CA LYS A 106 -38.27 4.10 4.15
C LYS A 106 -37.00 4.05 3.30
N TRP A 107 -36.74 2.91 2.67
CA TRP A 107 -35.64 2.76 1.72
C TRP A 107 -35.95 3.57 0.46
N THR A 108 -35.13 4.59 0.17
CA THR A 108 -35.22 5.44 -1.02
C THR A 108 -33.98 5.23 -1.88
N TRP A 109 -34.06 5.62 -3.16
CA TRP A 109 -32.89 5.60 -4.04
C TRP A 109 -31.76 6.51 -3.49
N GLY A 110 -32.11 7.66 -2.92
CA GLY A 110 -31.18 8.56 -2.25
C GLY A 110 -30.43 7.89 -1.09
N LYS A 111 -31.16 7.24 -0.16
CA LYS A 111 -30.54 6.48 0.94
C LYS A 111 -29.68 5.31 0.45
N GLY A 112 -30.08 4.66 -0.64
CA GLY A 112 -29.29 3.61 -1.28
C GLY A 112 -27.96 4.14 -1.81
N MET A 113 -27.96 5.27 -2.51
CA MET A 113 -26.73 5.92 -2.99
C MET A 113 -25.83 6.38 -1.84
N MET A 114 -26.41 6.93 -0.77
CA MET A 114 -25.66 7.27 0.43
C MET A 114 -25.00 6.05 1.08
N LEU A 115 -25.72 4.91 1.16
CA LEU A 115 -25.14 3.68 1.71
C LEU A 115 -23.98 3.18 0.84
N VAL A 116 -24.15 3.15 -0.49
CA VAL A 116 -23.08 2.72 -1.40
C VAL A 116 -21.86 3.62 -1.25
N GLY A 117 -22.04 4.94 -1.24
CA GLY A 117 -20.94 5.88 -1.05
C GLY A 117 -20.25 5.71 0.31
N ALA A 118 -21.01 5.49 1.40
CA ALA A 118 -20.45 5.22 2.72
C ALA A 118 -19.64 3.91 2.77
N VAL A 119 -20.12 2.85 2.13
CA VAL A 119 -19.40 1.58 2.01
C VAL A 119 -18.13 1.75 1.18
N THR A 120 -18.18 2.50 0.07
CA THR A 120 -17.00 2.84 -0.74
C THR A 120 -15.95 3.56 0.11
N MET A 121 -16.35 4.59 0.87
CA MET A 121 -15.45 5.34 1.77
C MET A 121 -14.86 4.46 2.87
N ALA A 122 -15.64 3.53 3.45
CA ALA A 122 -15.11 2.60 4.44
C ALA A 122 -14.07 1.65 3.84
N ALA A 123 -14.32 1.15 2.63
CA ALA A 123 -13.40 0.26 1.91
C ALA A 123 -12.10 0.97 1.52
N THR A 124 -12.17 2.23 1.06
CA THR A 124 -10.97 3.01 0.77
C THR A 124 -10.14 3.25 2.02
N ARG A 125 -10.77 3.55 3.18
CA ARG A 125 -10.04 3.69 4.45
C ARG A 125 -9.26 2.46 4.90
N LEU A 126 -9.84 1.28 4.75
CA LEU A 126 -9.11 0.05 5.06
C LEU A 126 -7.96 -0.17 4.09
N THR A 127 -8.16 0.16 2.81
CA THR A 127 -7.14 0.04 1.77
C THR A 127 -5.97 0.99 2.02
N GLU A 128 -6.25 2.25 2.40
CA GLU A 128 -5.25 3.27 2.71
C GLU A 128 -4.31 2.91 3.86
N ILE A 129 -4.77 2.11 4.83
CA ILE A 129 -3.97 1.62 5.94
C ILE A 129 -2.95 0.59 5.44
N ILE A 130 -3.36 -0.30 4.53
CA ILE A 130 -2.55 -1.45 4.11
C ILE A 130 -1.60 -1.09 2.95
N LEU A 131 -2.05 -0.19 2.07
CA LEU A 131 -1.38 0.15 0.81
C LEU A 131 0.07 0.67 0.98
N PRO A 132 0.38 1.55 1.96
CA PRO A 132 1.75 1.94 2.30
C PRO A 132 2.72 0.78 2.51
N PHE A 133 2.31 -0.20 3.31
CA PHE A 133 3.15 -1.35 3.64
C PHE A 133 3.32 -2.28 2.44
N ALA A 134 2.24 -2.50 1.67
CA ALA A 134 2.30 -3.32 0.47
C ALA A 134 3.25 -2.72 -0.59
N PHE A 135 3.16 -1.42 -0.81
CA PHE A 135 4.03 -0.71 -1.75
C PHE A 135 5.49 -0.73 -1.28
N ALA A 136 5.77 -0.32 -0.04
CA ALA A 136 7.13 -0.30 0.49
C ALA A 136 7.78 -1.69 0.46
N ASN A 137 7.05 -2.75 0.82
CA ASN A 137 7.57 -4.12 0.75
C ASN A 137 7.88 -4.56 -0.68
N SER A 138 6.97 -4.30 -1.63
CA SER A 138 7.18 -4.63 -3.05
C SER A 138 8.37 -3.86 -3.63
N TYR A 139 8.44 -2.55 -3.37
CA TYR A 139 9.52 -1.68 -3.82
C TYR A 139 10.88 -2.11 -3.23
N ASN A 140 10.97 -2.31 -1.92
CA ASN A 140 12.22 -2.69 -1.25
C ASN A 140 12.69 -4.07 -1.70
N ARG A 141 11.77 -5.01 -1.96
CA ARG A 141 12.11 -6.33 -2.54
C ARG A 141 12.65 -6.21 -3.96
N LYS A 142 12.01 -5.41 -4.82
CA LYS A 142 12.51 -5.13 -6.18
C LYS A 142 13.88 -4.47 -6.14
N LEU A 143 14.06 -3.47 -5.27
CA LEU A 143 15.33 -2.76 -5.08
C LEU A 143 16.44 -3.72 -4.63
N LYS A 144 16.15 -4.59 -3.65
CA LYS A 144 17.05 -5.63 -3.17
C LYS A 144 17.47 -6.58 -4.29
N ASN A 145 16.51 -7.04 -5.10
CA ASN A 145 16.76 -7.93 -6.23
C ASN A 145 17.58 -7.25 -7.33
N SER A 146 17.25 -5.99 -7.70
CA SER A 146 17.94 -5.24 -8.74
C SER A 146 19.38 -4.88 -8.37
N LEU A 147 19.63 -4.55 -7.10
CA LEU A 147 20.98 -4.33 -6.59
C LEU A 147 21.76 -5.65 -6.45
N ASN A 148 21.09 -6.80 -6.67
CA ASN A 148 21.59 -8.12 -6.35
C ASN A 148 22.17 -8.16 -4.92
N ILE A 149 21.46 -7.53 -3.98
CA ILE A 149 21.66 -7.70 -2.54
C ILE A 149 20.93 -8.99 -2.16
N ALA A 150 21.20 -10.05 -2.90
CA ALA A 150 21.40 -11.31 -2.25
C ALA A 150 22.74 -11.13 -1.55
N LEU A 151 22.73 -11.03 -0.22
CA LEU A 151 23.76 -11.74 0.53
C LEU A 151 23.77 -13.16 -0.07
N GLY A 152 24.59 -13.43 -1.08
CA GLY A 152 24.47 -14.57 -1.98
C GLY A 152 24.52 -15.91 -1.27
N GLY A 153 23.42 -16.35 -0.64
CA GLY A 153 23.48 -17.40 0.37
C GLY A 153 24.51 -17.13 1.48
N PHE A 154 24.89 -15.87 1.71
CA PHE A 154 25.93 -15.49 2.66
C PHE A 154 25.30 -15.00 3.96
N GLU A 155 25.15 -15.91 4.90
CA GLU A 155 24.84 -15.57 6.28
C GLU A 155 26.19 -15.26 6.97
N PRO A 156 26.54 -13.99 7.26
CA PRO A 156 27.78 -13.70 7.96
C PRO A 156 27.65 -14.18 9.41
N SER A 157 28.26 -15.32 9.72
CA SER A 157 28.45 -15.77 11.10
C SER A 157 29.67 -15.06 11.68
N PHE A 158 29.44 -14.16 12.64
CA PHE A 158 30.51 -13.57 13.43
C PHE A 158 30.81 -14.52 14.59
N ASP A 159 31.88 -15.31 14.47
CA ASP A 159 32.35 -16.16 15.56
C ASP A 159 33.52 -15.47 16.26
N ILE A 160 33.38 -15.17 17.55
CA ILE A 160 34.42 -14.52 18.35
C ILE A 160 35.24 -15.64 18.98
N ASN A 161 36.26 -16.11 18.26
CA ASN A 161 37.17 -17.12 18.79
C ASN A 161 38.07 -16.47 19.86
N THR A 162 37.70 -16.67 21.14
CA THR A 162 38.54 -16.28 22.28
C THR A 162 39.53 -17.41 22.57
N GLY A 163 40.43 -17.65 21.61
CA GLY A 163 41.54 -18.58 21.74
C GLY A 163 42.66 -17.96 22.58
N GLN A 164 43.14 -18.72 23.55
CA GLN A 164 44.16 -18.38 24.55
C GLN A 164 45.53 -18.07 23.93
N ALA A 165 45.68 -16.91 23.28
CA ALA A 165 46.94 -16.19 23.05
C ALA A 165 46.64 -14.89 22.27
N SER A 166 46.52 -13.79 23.00
CA SER A 166 46.84 -12.42 22.59
C SER A 166 46.80 -12.07 21.09
N ALA A 167 45.63 -12.10 20.46
CA ALA A 167 45.25 -11.24 19.34
C ALA A 167 43.75 -11.41 19.08
N LEU A 168 42.96 -10.35 19.22
CA LEU A 168 41.56 -10.33 18.76
C LEU A 168 41.57 -10.36 17.22
N GLY A 169 41.64 -11.56 16.65
CA GLY A 169 41.52 -11.78 15.22
C GLY A 169 40.05 -11.76 14.81
N PHE A 170 39.65 -10.79 13.99
CA PHE A 170 38.39 -10.86 13.26
C PHE A 170 38.57 -11.80 12.08
N GLU A 171 38.03 -13.02 12.15
CA GLU A 171 38.05 -13.96 11.04
C GLU A 171 36.74 -13.86 10.25
N LEU A 172 36.83 -13.39 9.00
CA LEU A 172 35.72 -13.35 8.05
C LEU A 172 35.73 -14.63 7.23
N SER A 173 34.84 -15.56 7.57
CA SER A 173 34.65 -16.82 6.84
C SER A 173 33.45 -16.70 5.89
N PHE A 174 33.65 -17.09 4.62
CA PHE A 174 32.62 -17.05 3.59
C PHE A 174 32.13 -18.48 3.29
N LYS A 175 30.88 -18.78 3.67
CA LYS A 175 30.24 -20.06 3.31
C LYS A 175 29.44 -19.91 2.03
N LYS A 176 29.86 -20.60 0.97
CA LYS A 176 29.14 -20.69 -0.31
C LYS A 176 28.11 -21.81 -0.22
N SER A 177 26.82 -21.50 -0.34
CA SER A 177 25.78 -22.52 -0.55
C SER A 177 25.65 -22.82 -2.05
N TYR A 178 25.73 -24.09 -2.42
CA TYR A 178 25.35 -24.57 -3.75
C TYR A 178 23.83 -24.69 -3.87
#